data_AF-A0A431PFC5-F1
#
_entry.id   AF-A0A431PFC5-F1
#
_cell.length_a   1.000
_cell.length_b   1.000
_cell.length_c   1.000
_cell.angle_alpha   90.00
_cell.angle_beta   90.00
_cell.angle_gamma   90.00
#
_symmetry.space_group_name_H-M   'P 1'
#
loop_
_entity.id
_entity.type
_entity.pdbx_description
1 polymer ?
#
loop_
_entity_poly.entity_id
_entity_poly.type
_entity_poly.pdbx_seq_one_letter_code
_entity_poly.pdbx_strand_id
1 'polypeptide(L)'
;MCDLSDHQLETGEEYTLSTTPDRTRFTLHNKAEGMIAELRDDDATRFRQDYDELKTQFPDWNADQLLAQLWDQGGYGWLAQQED
;
A
#
# COMPACT_ATOMS: atom_id res chain seq x y z
N MET A 1 1.05 -4.59 -27.05
CA MET A 1 1.88 -5.12 -25.96
C MET A 1 1.44 -4.38 -24.72
N CYS A 2 0.71 -5.03 -23.82
CA CYS A 2 0.37 -4.42 -22.54
C CYS A 2 1.57 -4.58 -21.63
N ASP A 3 2.20 -3.46 -21.29
CA ASP A 3 3.20 -3.36 -20.23
C ASP A 3 2.44 -3.63 -18.92
N LEU A 4 2.40 -4.89 -18.48
CA LEU A 4 1.90 -5.29 -17.16
C LEU A 4 2.98 -5.01 -16.10
N SER A 5 3.65 -3.87 -16.20
CA SER A 5 4.55 -3.43 -15.16
C SER A 5 3.69 -2.81 -14.07
N ASP A 6 3.64 -3.50 -12.94
CA ASP A 6 3.15 -2.93 -11.70
C ASP A 6 3.75 -1.53 -11.52
N HIS A 7 2.87 -0.54 -11.32
CA HIS A 7 3.26 0.84 -11.16
C HIS A 7 3.54 1.10 -9.69
N GLN A 8 4.82 1.16 -9.36
CA GLN A 8 5.25 1.51 -8.02
C GLN A 8 4.82 2.94 -7.70
N LEU A 9 3.85 3.09 -6.80
CA LEU A 9 3.33 4.39 -6.37
C LEU A 9 4.29 5.05 -5.39
N GLU A 10 4.68 4.29 -4.38
CA GLU A 10 5.56 4.75 -3.32
C GLU A 10 6.50 3.65 -2.86
N THR A 11 7.68 4.08 -2.44
CA THR A 11 8.75 3.17 -2.07
C THR A 11 9.42 3.73 -0.86
N GLY A 12 9.16 3.07 0.25
CA GLY A 12 9.93 3.16 1.46
C GLY A 12 11.06 2.14 1.50
N GLU A 13 11.88 2.26 2.54
CA GLU A 13 12.96 1.33 2.86
C GLU A 13 12.39 -0.01 3.37
N GLU A 14 11.35 0.04 4.19
CA GLU A 14 10.70 -1.09 4.85
C GLU A 14 9.37 -1.46 4.17
N TYR A 15 8.65 -0.48 3.63
CA TYR A 15 7.37 -0.68 2.96
C TYR A 15 7.43 -0.26 1.49
N THR A 16 6.67 -0.93 0.63
CA THR A 16 6.53 -0.55 -0.77
C THR A 16 5.08 -0.67 -1.19
N LEU A 17 4.59 0.38 -1.83
CA LEU A 17 3.24 0.44 -2.36
C LEU A 17 3.28 0.41 -3.87
N SER A 18 2.61 -0.60 -4.39
CA SER A 18 2.54 -0.97 -5.78
C SER A 18 1.08 -0.91 -6.23
N THR A 19 0.82 -0.50 -7.47
CA THR A 19 -0.55 -0.48 -8.00
C THR A 19 -0.57 -0.89 -9.46
N THR A 20 -1.72 -1.40 -9.88
CA THR A 20 -2.00 -1.59 -11.30
C THR A 20 -2.19 -0.24 -12.00
N PRO A 21 -1.89 -0.13 -13.31
CA PRO A 21 -2.10 1.11 -14.07
C PRO A 21 -3.55 1.60 -14.03
N ASP A 22 -4.52 0.67 -13.96
CA ASP A 22 -5.94 0.97 -13.83
C ASP A 22 -6.36 1.40 -12.41
N ARG A 23 -5.43 1.36 -11.43
CA ARG A 23 -5.64 1.67 -10.00
C ARG A 23 -6.78 0.89 -9.37
N THR A 24 -7.05 -0.31 -9.90
CA THR A 24 -8.10 -1.22 -9.40
C THR A 24 -7.58 -2.16 -8.32
N ARG A 25 -6.25 -2.25 -8.18
CA ARG A 25 -5.57 -3.06 -7.17
C ARG A 25 -4.36 -2.32 -6.63
N PHE A 26 -4.18 -2.39 -5.32
CA PHE A 26 -3.01 -1.91 -4.61
C PHE A 26 -2.37 -3.09 -3.88
N THR A 27 -1.05 -3.13 -3.92
CA THR A 27 -0.24 -4.15 -3.28
C THR A 27 0.67 -3.43 -2.30
N LEU A 28 0.39 -3.61 -1.01
CA LEU A 28 1.23 -3.10 0.05
C LEU A 28 2.16 -4.21 0.52
N HIS A 29 3.43 -4.07 0.21
CA HIS A 29 4.48 -4.99 0.58
C HIS A 29 5.24 -4.44 1.80
N ASN A 30 5.14 -5.15 2.91
CA ASN A 30 5.96 -4.98 4.10
C ASN A 30 7.20 -5.89 4.02
N LYS A 31 8.34 -5.32 3.60
CA LYS A 31 9.62 -6.04 3.46
C LYS A 31 10.23 -6.39 4.81
N ALA A 32 9.91 -5.62 5.85
CA ALA A 32 10.42 -5.86 7.19
C ALA A 32 9.91 -7.19 7.75
N GLU A 33 8.65 -7.54 7.46
CA GLU A 33 8.05 -8.81 7.89
C GLU A 33 7.88 -9.84 6.77
N GLY A 34 8.13 -9.48 5.50
CA GLY A 34 7.91 -10.34 4.34
C GLY A 34 6.43 -10.64 4.11
N MET A 35 5.57 -9.64 4.29
CA MET A 35 4.14 -9.76 4.11
C MET A 35 3.62 -8.84 3.02
N ILE A 36 2.66 -9.33 2.24
CA ILE A 36 1.97 -8.55 1.21
C ILE A 36 0.48 -8.50 1.52
N ALA A 37 -0.07 -7.29 1.61
CA ALA A 37 -1.50 -7.05 1.58
C ALA A 37 -1.95 -6.63 0.18
N GLU A 38 -2.77 -7.47 -0.44
CA GLU A 38 -3.42 -7.15 -1.71
C GLU A 38 -4.81 -6.54 -1.46
N LEU A 39 -4.99 -5.30 -1.88
CA LEU A 39 -6.20 -4.52 -1.71
C LEU A 39 -6.86 -4.36 -3.08
N ARG A 40 -8.13 -4.72 -3.20
CA ARG A 40 -8.88 -4.74 -4.46
C ARG A 40 -10.25 -4.10 -4.28
N ASP A 41 -10.81 -3.55 -5.35
CA ASP A 41 -12.18 -3.03 -5.39
C ASP A 41 -12.46 -1.98 -4.29
N ASP A 42 -13.33 -2.29 -3.31
CA ASP A 42 -13.67 -1.41 -2.19
C ASP A 42 -12.47 -1.14 -1.26
N ASP A 43 -11.64 -2.16 -1.00
CA ASP A 43 -10.44 -2.03 -0.16
C ASP A 43 -9.42 -1.08 -0.80
N ALA A 44 -9.24 -1.17 -2.12
CA ALA A 44 -8.39 -0.27 -2.89
C ALA A 44 -8.85 1.19 -2.80
N THR A 45 -10.17 1.41 -2.88
CA THR A 45 -10.76 2.76 -2.78
C THR A 45 -10.56 3.33 -1.38
N ARG A 46 -10.85 2.52 -0.35
CA ARG A 46 -10.70 2.91 1.04
C ARG A 46 -9.25 3.20 1.40
N PHE A 47 -8.33 2.34 0.99
CA PHE A 47 -6.89 2.52 1.16
C PHE A 47 -6.41 3.85 0.60
N ARG A 48 -6.85 4.18 -0.62
CA ARG A 48 -6.45 5.43 -1.27
C ARG A 48 -6.98 6.67 -0.54
N GLN A 49 -8.21 6.61 -0.01
CA GLN A 49 -8.77 7.72 0.77
C GLN A 49 -8.01 7.93 2.08
N ASP A 50 -7.75 6.83 2.79
CA ASP A 50 -7.01 6.84 4.06
C ASP A 50 -5.58 7.35 3.86
N TYR A 51 -4.93 6.91 2.77
CA TYR A 51 -3.61 7.37 2.36
C TYR A 51 -3.57 8.89 2.07
N ASP A 52 -4.52 9.41 1.29
CA ASP A 52 -4.60 10.84 0.97
C ASP A 52 -4.88 11.69 2.22
N GLU A 53 -5.72 11.16 3.11
CA GLU A 53 -6.03 11.79 4.39
C GLU A 53 -4.80 11.85 5.30
N LEU A 54 -4.06 10.74 5.46
CA LEU A 54 -2.83 10.72 6.24
C LEU A 54 -1.75 11.63 5.66
N LYS A 55 -1.62 11.66 4.33
CA LYS A 55 -0.66 12.56 3.67
C LYS A 55 -1.00 14.04 3.90
N THR A 56 -2.29 14.36 3.98
CA THR A 56 -2.79 15.70 4.30
C THR A 56 -2.59 16.03 5.77
N GLN A 57 -2.85 15.08 6.68
CA GLN A 57 -2.70 15.26 8.12
C GLN A 57 -1.23 15.31 8.57
N PHE A 58 -0.38 14.51 7.92
CA PHE A 58 1.03 14.32 8.25
C PHE A 58 1.92 14.50 7.01
N PRO A 59 2.05 15.73 6.49
CA PRO A 59 2.88 16.01 5.32
C PRO A 59 4.39 15.81 5.57
N ASP A 60 4.81 15.70 6.84
CA ASP A 60 6.20 15.48 7.25
C ASP A 60 6.56 13.97 7.30
N TRP A 61 5.57 13.08 7.16
CA TRP A 61 5.81 11.63 7.20
C TRP A 61 6.36 11.11 5.88
N ASN A 62 7.31 10.20 6.00
CA ASN A 62 7.83 9.47 4.84
C ASN A 62 6.87 8.35 4.43
N ALA A 63 7.05 7.81 3.23
CA ALA A 63 6.26 6.70 2.70
C ALA A 63 6.21 5.52 3.69
N ASP A 64 7.34 5.13 4.30
CA ASP A 64 7.36 4.07 5.31
C ASP A 64 6.42 4.33 6.49
N GLN A 65 6.42 5.54 7.04
CA GLN A 65 5.59 5.87 8.20
C GLN A 65 4.11 5.90 7.81
N LEU A 66 3.78 6.45 6.64
CA LEU A 66 2.42 6.46 6.12
C LEU A 66 1.91 5.03 5.87
N LEU A 67 2.71 4.21 5.20
CA LEU A 67 2.36 2.84 4.86
C LEU A 67 2.27 1.92 6.08
N ALA A 68 3.19 2.06 7.05
CA ALA A 68 3.12 1.36 8.33
C ALA A 68 1.85 1.75 9.11
N GLN A 69 1.50 3.04 9.09
CA GLN A 69 0.28 3.50 9.77
C GLN A 69 -0.98 2.97 9.10
N LEU A 70 -1.01 2.93 7.76
CA LEU A 70 -2.11 2.31 7.02
C LEU A 70 -2.22 0.82 7.31
N TRP A 71 -1.09 0.12 7.39
CA TRP A 71 -1.04 -1.30 7.73
C TRP A 71 -1.66 -1.58 9.09
N ASP A 72 -1.30 -0.80 10.10
CA ASP A 72 -1.80 -0.91 11.48
C ASP A 72 -3.26 -0.43 11.62
N GLN A 73 -3.59 0.78 11.13
CA GLN A 73 -4.92 1.37 11.27
C GLN A 73 -5.98 0.79 10.34
N GLY A 74 -5.60 0.49 9.10
CA GLY A 74 -6.50 -0.13 8.13
C GLY A 74 -6.77 -1.60 8.43
N GLY A 75 -6.02 -2.19 9.37
CA GLY A 75 -6.08 -3.60 9.67
C GLY A 75 -5.58 -4.46 8.51
N TYR A 76 -4.90 -3.92 7.51
CA TYR A 76 -4.48 -4.72 6.36
C TYR A 76 -3.55 -5.88 6.74
N GLY A 77 -2.96 -5.86 7.94
CA GLY A 77 -2.30 -7.00 8.56
C GLY A 77 -3.15 -8.28 8.68
N TRP A 78 -4.50 -8.22 8.71
CA TRP A 78 -5.35 -9.42 8.66
C TRP A 78 -5.60 -9.93 7.23
N LEU A 79 -5.48 -9.06 6.23
CA LEU A 79 -5.52 -9.40 4.80
C LEU A 79 -4.13 -9.76 4.25
N ALA A 80 -3.09 -9.40 4.99
CA ALA A 80 -1.71 -9.66 4.67
C ALA A 80 -1.45 -11.15 4.59
N GLN A 81 -0.90 -11.57 3.45
CA GLN A 81 -0.43 -12.91 3.24
C GLN A 81 1.10 -12.90 3.23
N GLN A 82 1.69 -13.98 3.70
CA GLN A 82 3.14 -14.16 3.64
C GLN A 82 3.56 -14.20 2.16
N GLU A 83 4.63 -13.50 1.79
CA GLU A 83 5.28 -13.76 0.51
C GLU A 83 5.86 -15.18 0.51
N ASP A 84 5.53 -15.95 -0.53
CA ASP A 84 6.08 -17.29 -0.80
C ASP A 84 7.38 -17.19 -1.62
#